data_AF-A0A1E3AV50-F1
#
_entry.id   AF-A0A1E3AV50-F1
#
_cell.length_a   1.000
_cell.length_b   1.000
_cell.length_c   1.000
_cell.angle_alpha   90.00
_cell.angle_beta   90.00
_cell.angle_gamma   90.00
#
_symmetry.space_group_name_H-M   'P 1'
#
loop_
_entity.id
_entity.type
_entity.pdbx_description
1 polymer ?
#
loop_
_entity_poly.entity_id
_entity_poly.type
_entity_poly.pdbx_seq_one_letter_code
_entity_poly.pdbx_strand_id
1 'polypeptide(L)'
;METISFYDYREDYYHGFLAGLLKMLDGYILKSNRENGLGRSDLLLLSAPYDGTAFIIELKVADTFAQLDSSAREALEQIKRKQYDAELKLEGFHTFTYYGIAFFKKLCRVLTES
;
A
#
# COMPACT_ATOMS: atom_id res chain seq x y z
N MET A 1 -12.21 23.87 5.55
CA MET A 1 -13.21 22.77 5.52
C MET A 1 -12.70 21.81 4.45
N GLU A 2 -11.81 20.90 4.84
CA GLU A 2 -11.25 19.92 3.91
C GLU A 2 -12.37 18.99 3.49
N THR A 3 -12.75 19.09 2.22
CA THR A 3 -13.78 18.23 1.65
C THR A 3 -13.10 16.89 1.44
N ILE A 4 -13.41 15.90 2.28
CA ILE A 4 -13.06 14.50 2.03
C ILE A 4 -13.53 14.21 0.61
N SER A 5 -12.57 14.09 -0.30
CA SER A 5 -12.91 14.09 -1.72
C SER A 5 -13.57 12.75 -2.06
N PHE A 6 -14.40 12.70 -3.10
CA PHE A 6 -14.97 11.44 -3.59
C PHE A 6 -13.90 10.37 -3.91
N TYR A 7 -12.63 10.77 -4.06
CA TYR A 7 -11.49 9.86 -4.22
C TYR A 7 -11.16 9.09 -2.95
N ASP A 8 -11.16 9.75 -1.78
CA ASP A 8 -10.91 9.09 -0.50
C ASP A 8 -11.90 7.94 -0.31
N TYR A 9 -13.19 8.21 -0.50
CA TYR A 9 -14.23 7.16 -0.36
C TYR A 9 -14.06 5.95 -1.27
N ARG A 10 -13.42 6.10 -2.45
CA ARG A 10 -13.15 4.98 -3.36
C ARG A 10 -11.90 4.21 -2.96
N GLU A 11 -10.83 4.91 -2.61
CA GLU A 11 -9.61 4.29 -2.09
C GLU A 11 -9.88 3.53 -0.79
N ASP A 12 -10.73 4.11 0.06
CA ASP A 12 -11.22 3.55 1.31
C ASP A 12 -11.85 2.16 1.17
N TYR A 13 -12.60 1.94 0.08
CA TYR A 13 -13.22 0.64 -0.22
C TYR A 13 -12.17 -0.41 -0.58
N TYR A 14 -11.26 -0.11 -1.51
CA TYR A 14 -10.21 -1.06 -1.92
C TYR A 14 -9.22 -1.34 -0.79
N HIS A 15 -8.93 -0.33 0.02
CA HIS A 15 -8.14 -0.47 1.24
C HIS A 15 -8.80 -1.48 2.19
N GLY A 16 -10.08 -1.28 2.53
CA GLY A 16 -10.80 -2.20 3.42
C GLY A 16 -10.90 -3.62 2.87
N PHE A 17 -11.13 -3.75 1.55
CA PHE A 17 -11.15 -5.03 0.86
C PHE A 17 -9.81 -5.77 0.96
N LEU A 18 -8.70 -5.12 0.60
CA LEU A 18 -7.36 -5.73 0.67
C LEU A 18 -6.95 -6.01 2.11
N ALA A 19 -7.20 -5.09 3.04
CA ALA A 19 -6.90 -5.31 4.45
C ALA A 19 -7.66 -6.53 5.01
N GLY A 20 -8.92 -6.70 4.65
CA GLY A 20 -9.72 -7.87 5.03
C GLY A 20 -9.13 -9.18 4.52
N LEU A 21 -8.68 -9.22 3.26
CA LEU A 21 -8.04 -10.40 2.68
C LEU A 21 -6.68 -10.70 3.32
N LEU A 22 -5.83 -9.68 3.44
CA LEU A 22 -4.46 -9.84 3.96
C LEU A 22 -4.43 -10.19 5.45
N LYS A 23 -5.42 -9.77 6.23
CA LYS A 23 -5.56 -10.14 7.64
C LYS A 23 -5.72 -11.65 7.86
N MET A 24 -6.14 -12.39 6.83
CA MET A 24 -6.28 -13.85 6.89
C MET A 24 -4.98 -14.60 6.57
N LEU A 25 -3.89 -13.91 6.24
CA LEU A 25 -2.60 -14.55 5.95
C LEU A 25 -1.87 -14.89 7.25
N ASP A 26 -1.71 -16.18 7.50
CA ASP A 26 -0.91 -16.68 8.62
C ASP A 26 0.58 -16.34 8.45
N GLY A 27 1.27 -16.09 9.56
CA GLY A 27 2.69 -15.78 9.59
C GLY A 27 3.04 -14.32 9.29
N TYR A 28 2.04 -13.47 9.02
CA TYR A 28 2.23 -12.05 8.77
C TYR A 28 1.38 -11.17 9.67
N ILE A 29 1.92 -10.01 10.03
CA ILE A 29 1.23 -8.95 10.74
C ILE A 29 0.87 -7.86 9.73
N LEU A 30 -0.43 -7.58 9.59
CA LEU A 30 -0.93 -6.46 8.81
C LEU A 30 -0.99 -5.20 9.67
N LYS A 31 -0.31 -4.12 9.24
CA LYS A 31 -0.50 -2.77 9.76
C LYS A 31 -1.15 -1.90 8.67
N SER A 32 -2.12 -1.08 9.05
CA SER A 32 -2.76 -0.08 8.18
C SER A 32 -2.55 1.30 8.77
N ASN A 33 -2.31 2.31 7.93
CA ASN A 33 -1.94 3.65 8.39
C ASN A 33 -3.05 4.69 8.28
N ARG A 34 -4.28 4.26 7.98
CA ARG A 34 -5.43 5.14 7.70
C ARG A 34 -5.94 5.91 8.93
N GLU A 35 -5.57 5.52 10.15
CA GLU A 35 -6.08 6.16 11.38
C GLU A 35 -5.29 7.41 11.80
N ASN A 36 -4.02 7.55 11.40
CA ASN A 36 -3.13 8.54 12.04
C ASN A 36 -2.62 9.65 11.10
N GLY A 37 -2.73 9.51 9.76
CA GLY A 37 -2.30 10.58 8.82
C GLY A 37 -0.81 10.94 8.88
N LEU A 38 0.01 10.13 9.56
CA LEU A 38 1.42 10.44 9.86
C LEU A 38 2.41 10.15 8.70
N GLY A 39 1.90 9.94 7.48
CA GLY A 39 2.76 9.76 6.31
C GLY A 39 3.51 8.43 6.24
N ARG A 40 2.82 7.30 6.45
CA ARG A 40 3.27 5.94 6.07
C ARG A 40 2.45 5.41 4.87
N SER A 41 2.78 4.21 4.37
CA SER A 41 2.04 3.55 3.30
C SER A 41 0.63 3.15 3.73
N ASP A 42 -0.24 2.87 2.77
CA ASP A 42 -1.58 2.38 3.05
C ASP A 42 -1.57 1.10 3.88
N LEU A 43 -0.83 0.09 3.43
CA LEU A 43 -0.73 -1.21 4.10
C LEU A 43 0.73 -1.66 4.22
N LEU A 44 1.03 -2.30 5.33
CA LEU A 44 2.28 -3.01 5.58
C LEU A 44 1.96 -4.45 5.95
N LEU A 45 2.57 -5.41 5.27
CA LEU A 45 2.48 -6.82 5.63
C LEU A 45 3.87 -7.29 6.05
N LEU A 46 4.02 -7.60 7.33
CA LEU A 46 5.31 -7.82 7.97
C LEU A 46 5.43 -9.27 8.43
N SER A 47 6.50 -9.97 8.05
CA SER A 47 6.80 -11.29 8.62
C SER A 47 7.20 -11.16 10.09
N ALA A 48 7.49 -12.28 10.73
CA ALA A 48 8.21 -12.24 12.00
C ALA A 48 9.57 -11.51 11.82
N PRO A 49 10.05 -10.74 12.82
CA PRO A 49 11.30 -9.98 12.69
C PRO A 49 12.53 -10.82 12.34
N TYR A 50 12.57 -12.10 12.74
CA TYR A 50 13.69 -12.99 12.40
C TYR A 50 13.69 -13.44 10.93
N ASP A 51 12.54 -13.41 10.26
CA ASP A 51 12.43 -13.65 8.80
C ASP A 51 12.71 -12.35 8.00
N GLY A 52 12.54 -11.19 8.64
CA GLY A 52 12.97 -9.88 8.15
C GLY A 52 12.32 -9.41 6.84
N THR A 53 11.17 -9.95 6.46
CA THR A 53 10.46 -9.62 5.21
C THR A 53 9.33 -8.62 5.43
N ALA A 54 9.34 -7.54 4.64
CA ALA A 54 8.33 -6.50 4.66
C ALA A 54 7.77 -6.23 3.26
N PHE A 55 6.44 -6.28 3.14
CA PHE A 55 5.72 -5.82 1.97
C PHE A 55 5.12 -4.44 2.24
N ILE A 56 5.47 -3.47 1.41
CA ILE A 56 4.96 -2.10 1.50
C ILE A 56 4.00 -1.87 0.34
N ILE A 57 2.75 -1.59 0.64
CA ILE A 57 1.67 -1.53 -0.34
C ILE A 57 1.06 -0.13 -0.31
N GLU A 58 0.98 0.47 -1.50
CA GLU A 58 0.34 1.77 -1.73
C GLU A 58 -0.72 1.63 -2.81
N LEU A 59 -1.91 2.18 -2.55
CA LEU A 59 -3.08 2.06 -3.39
C LEU A 59 -3.37 3.39 -4.10
N LYS A 60 -3.93 3.29 -5.30
CA LYS A 60 -4.49 4.42 -6.06
C LYS A 60 -5.81 4.02 -6.71
N VAL A 61 -6.71 4.98 -6.89
CA VAL A 61 -7.88 4.82 -7.76
C VAL A 61 -7.73 5.66 -9.02
N ALA A 62 -7.72 5.00 -10.18
CA ALA A 62 -7.70 5.65 -11.48
C ALA A 62 -9.12 6.02 -11.94
N ASP A 63 -9.28 7.16 -12.60
CA ASP A 63 -10.58 7.59 -13.15
C ASP A 63 -10.89 7.01 -14.51
N THR A 64 -9.84 6.63 -15.25
CA THR A 64 -9.94 6.02 -16.57
C THR A 64 -9.05 4.79 -16.65
N PHE A 65 -9.43 3.86 -17.53
CA PHE A 65 -8.61 2.69 -17.80
C PHE A 65 -7.21 3.06 -18.29
N ALA A 66 -7.08 4.14 -19.08
CA ALA A 66 -5.79 4.61 -19.60
C ALA A 66 -4.81 5.05 -18.50
N GLN A 67 -5.33 5.56 -17.37
CA GLN A 67 -4.51 6.00 -16.23
C GLN A 67 -4.07 4.85 -15.33
N LEU A 68 -4.64 3.65 -15.47
CA LEU A 68 -4.45 2.55 -14.52
C LEU A 68 -2.97 2.18 -14.34
N ASP A 69 -2.21 2.12 -15.42
CA ASP A 69 -0.78 1.76 -15.40
C ASP A 69 0.10 2.90 -14.89
N SER A 70 -0.23 4.17 -15.21
CA SER A 70 0.48 5.32 -14.64
C SER A 70 0.22 5.49 -13.15
N SER A 71 -1.01 5.26 -12.68
CA SER A 71 -1.36 5.35 -11.25
C SER A 71 -0.66 4.27 -10.43
N ALA A 72 -0.49 3.06 -10.96
CA ALA A 72 0.27 2.02 -10.26
C ALA A 72 1.76 2.39 -10.14
N ARG A 73 2.34 3.05 -11.17
CA ARG A 73 3.72 3.58 -11.07
C ARG A 73 3.82 4.71 -10.06
N GLU A 74 2.84 5.62 -10.04
CA GLU A 74 2.80 6.71 -9.07
C GLU A 74 2.81 6.19 -7.62
N ALA A 75 2.08 5.10 -7.36
CA ALA A 75 2.09 4.42 -6.06
C ALA A 75 3.50 3.93 -5.67
N LEU A 76 4.23 3.28 -6.58
CA LEU A 76 5.62 2.86 -6.34
C LEU A 76 6.55 4.05 -6.09
N GLU A 77 6.44 5.10 -6.90
CA GLU A 77 7.25 6.30 -6.74
C GLU A 77 6.94 7.03 -5.42
N GLN A 78 5.69 6.99 -4.97
CA GLN A 78 5.31 7.50 -3.66
C GLN A 78 5.98 6.71 -2.53
N ILE A 79 5.98 5.37 -2.59
CA ILE A 79 6.66 4.51 -1.60
C ILE A 79 8.14 4.91 -1.48
N LYS A 80 8.84 5.02 -2.61
CA LYS A 80 10.27 5.40 -2.65
C LYS A 80 10.51 6.81 -2.12
N ARG A 81 9.73 7.78 -2.61
CA ARG A 81 9.87 9.21 -2.23
C ARG A 81 9.66 9.41 -0.73
N LYS A 82 8.75 8.65 -0.14
CA LYS A 82 8.42 8.73 1.29
C LYS A 82 9.29 7.83 2.17
N GLN A 83 10.10 6.95 1.56
CA GLN A 83 11.04 6.07 2.26
C GLN A 83 10.36 5.27 3.37
N TYR A 84 9.20 4.67 3.07
CA TYR A 84 8.42 3.91 4.06
C TYR A 84 9.17 2.70 4.64
N ASP A 85 10.23 2.26 3.99
CA ASP A 85 11.15 1.21 4.41
C ASP A 85 12.16 1.68 5.49
N ALA A 86 12.38 2.98 5.66
CA ALA A 86 13.44 3.50 6.53
C ALA A 86 13.27 3.10 8.01
N GLU A 87 12.07 3.23 8.57
CA GLU A 87 11.78 2.84 9.96
C GLU A 87 11.86 1.30 10.12
N LEU A 88 11.35 0.56 9.14
CA LEU A 88 11.36 -0.90 9.14
C LEU A 88 12.77 -1.48 9.11
N LYS A 89 13.72 -0.82 8.43
CA LYS A 89 15.14 -1.21 8.47
C LYS A 89 15.71 -1.14 9.89
N LEU A 90 15.30 -0.15 10.68
CA LEU A 90 15.72 -0.03 12.08
C LEU A 90 15.05 -1.08 12.98
N GLU A 91 13.86 -1.54 12.60
CA GLU A 91 13.13 -2.63 13.28
C GLU A 91 13.65 -4.04 12.93
N GLY A 92 14.64 -4.16 12.03
CA GLY A 92 15.29 -5.43 11.67
C GLY A 92 14.79 -6.07 10.37
N PHE A 93 13.90 -5.43 9.63
CA PHE A 93 13.52 -5.88 8.30
C PHE A 93 14.64 -5.58 7.29
N HIS A 94 14.93 -6.55 6.43
CA HIS A 94 16.03 -6.46 5.46
C HIS A 94 15.63 -6.91 4.05
N THR A 95 14.49 -7.57 3.89
CA THR A 95 13.94 -7.98 2.61
C THR A 95 12.68 -7.17 2.35
N PHE A 96 12.68 -6.37 1.29
CA PHE A 96 11.58 -5.46 0.97
C PHE A 96 10.96 -5.83 -0.37
N THR A 97 9.65 -5.66 -0.47
CA THR A 97 8.97 -5.65 -1.76
C THR A 97 7.88 -4.59 -1.74
N TYR A 98 7.92 -3.71 -2.73
CA TYR A 98 7.02 -2.58 -2.89
C TYR A 98 5.93 -2.95 -3.88
N TYR A 99 4.68 -2.71 -3.51
CA TYR A 99 3.52 -2.91 -4.35
C TYR A 99 2.86 -1.57 -4.62
N GLY A 100 2.88 -1.15 -5.88
CA GLY A 100 2.01 -0.09 -6.36
C GLY A 100 0.77 -0.71 -7.00
N ILE A 101 -0.39 -0.49 -6.39
CA ILE A 101 -1.65 -1.06 -6.86
C ILE A 101 -2.58 0.06 -7.27
N ALA A 102 -3.04 0.05 -8.52
CA ALA A 102 -4.09 0.95 -8.99
C ALA A 102 -5.36 0.18 -9.33
N PHE A 103 -6.51 0.76 -8.97
CA PHE A 103 -7.83 0.22 -9.26
C PHE A 103 -8.60 1.10 -10.24
N PHE A 104 -9.33 0.47 -11.17
CA PHE A 104 -10.34 1.11 -12.00
C PHE A 104 -11.56 0.19 -12.08
N LYS A 105 -12.61 0.52 -11.33
CA LYS A 105 -13.81 -0.30 -11.20
C LYS A 105 -13.45 -1.74 -10.79
N LYS A 106 -13.69 -2.73 -11.64
CA LYS A 106 -13.39 -4.15 -11.36
C LYS A 106 -12.01 -4.59 -11.84
N LEU A 107 -11.21 -3.68 -12.40
CA LEU A 107 -9.87 -3.96 -12.89
C LEU A 107 -8.84 -3.41 -11.91
N CYS A 108 -7.71 -4.09 -11.81
CA CYS A 108 -6.55 -3.58 -11.09
C CYS A 108 -5.27 -3.78 -11.90
N ARG A 109 -4.30 -2.91 -11.66
CA ARG A 109 -2.92 -3.05 -12.12
C ARG A 109 -2.03 -3.10 -10.89
N VAL A 110 -1.16 -4.09 -10.87
CA VAL A 110 -0.16 -4.30 -9.81
C VAL A 110 1.21 -4.19 -10.44
N LEU A 111 2.07 -3.35 -9.87
CA LEU A 111 3.48 -3.27 -10.18
C LEU A 111 4.29 -3.56 -8.91
N THR A 112 5.42 -4.22 -9.08
CA THR A 112 6.27 -4.65 -7.97
C THR A 112 7.72 -4.26 -8.19
N GLU A 113 8.39 -3.87 -7.11
CA GLU A 113 9.85 -3.69 -7.06
C GLU A 113 10.40 -4.30 -5.77
N SER A 114 11.63 -4.80 -5.80
CA SER A 114 12.32 -5.44 -4.66
C SER A 114 13.65 -4.76 -4.39
#